data_AF-A0A9N9DPR9-F1
#
_entry.id   AF-A0A9N9DPR9-F1
#
_cell.length_a   1.000
_cell.length_b   1.000
_cell.length_c   1.000
_cell.angle_alpha   90.00
_cell.angle_beta   90.00
_cell.angle_gamma   90.00
#
_symmetry.space_group_name_H-M   'P 1'
#
loop_
_entity.id
_entity.type
_entity.pdbx_description
1 polymer ?
#
loop_
_entity_poly.entity_id
_entity_poly.type
_entity_poly.pdbx_seq_one_letter_code
_entity_poly.pdbx_strand_id
1 'polypeptide(L)'
;MFGIDLQAEGTPYKEYVLYFSLLAYVGEQYLSLRQYRKLCEPDPPKSLQDIDEVKKKFQSAQAYGKDRLKFRFVSEGFLQLQTMAYLVFDLYPWLWDVSGNWLAYAGYGEEYEITQSLVFTVLFSLLTWIMYLPLTLYNTFVIEERHGFNKMTLRLFFMDTLKGFLLAGVIGLPVVATVLQIIKWTGYNFYIYVWAFMLVFNFILITIYPTFIQPLFNKVDPLPDGPLRTEIEKLASSINFPLKQLYIIDGSTRSAHSNAYFYGFFKNKRIVLFDTLLDQVEQEEILAIVGHELGHWALNHTVKVLVISQAQIFMLFY
;
A
#
# COMPACT_ATOMS: atom_id res chain seq x y z
N MET A 1 -12.38 -26.87 -17.02
CA MET A 1 -13.39 -25.89 -17.44
C MET A 1 -14.31 -25.64 -16.25
N PHE A 2 -13.89 -24.81 -15.30
CA PHE A 2 -14.75 -24.31 -14.24
C PHE A 2 -15.34 -22.98 -14.73
N GLY A 3 -16.22 -23.06 -15.72
CA GLY A 3 -16.95 -21.91 -16.22
C GLY A 3 -18.35 -22.00 -15.67
N ILE A 4 -18.67 -21.17 -14.68
CA ILE A 4 -20.06 -20.74 -14.52
C ILE A 4 -20.41 -20.07 -15.85
N ASP A 5 -21.49 -20.50 -16.49
CA ASP A 5 -21.93 -19.89 -17.75
C ASP A 5 -22.32 -18.45 -17.47
N LEU A 6 -21.39 -17.53 -17.75
CA LEU A 6 -21.54 -16.12 -17.42
C LEU A 6 -22.65 -15.44 -18.25
N GLN A 7 -23.13 -16.10 -19.30
CA GLN A 7 -24.14 -15.59 -20.23
C GLN A 7 -25.53 -16.25 -20.03
N ALA A 8 -25.69 -17.13 -19.04
CA ALA A 8 -27.00 -17.67 -18.71
C ALA A 8 -27.90 -16.56 -18.15
N GLU A 9 -28.96 -16.23 -18.89
CA GLU A 9 -30.04 -15.35 -18.43
C GLU A 9 -30.53 -15.79 -17.05
N GLY A 10 -30.51 -14.87 -16.08
CA GLY A 10 -30.99 -15.13 -14.72
C GLY A 10 -29.93 -15.53 -13.69
N THR A 11 -28.63 -15.51 -14.02
CA THR A 11 -27.58 -15.74 -13.01
C THR A 11 -27.47 -14.53 -12.05
N PRO A 12 -27.68 -14.70 -10.73
CA PRO A 12 -27.73 -13.60 -9.77
C PRO A 12 -26.33 -13.14 -9.33
N TYR A 13 -25.57 -12.52 -10.25
CA TYR A 13 -24.17 -12.11 -10.00
C TYR A 13 -24.03 -11.12 -8.84
N LYS A 14 -24.94 -10.16 -8.77
CA LYS A 14 -24.94 -9.11 -7.73
C LYS A 14 -25.08 -9.75 -6.36
N GLU A 15 -25.98 -10.72 -6.23
CA GLU A 15 -26.21 -11.49 -5.03
C GLU A 15 -24.98 -12.33 -4.67
N TYR A 16 -24.39 -13.06 -5.62
CA TYR A 16 -23.18 -13.85 -5.35
C TYR A 16 -22.01 -13.01 -4.86
N VAL A 17 -21.77 -11.85 -5.48
CA VAL A 17 -20.71 -10.92 -5.05
C VAL A 17 -21.01 -10.37 -3.66
N LEU A 18 -22.27 -9.98 -3.39
CA LEU A 18 -22.68 -9.49 -2.07
C LEU A 18 -22.55 -10.56 -0.99
N TYR A 19 -22.99 -11.80 -1.25
CA TYR A 19 -22.87 -12.91 -0.31
C TYR A 19 -21.40 -13.26 -0.03
N PHE A 20 -20.58 -13.34 -1.07
CA PHE A 20 -19.16 -13.63 -0.90
C PHE A 20 -18.44 -12.51 -0.12
N SER A 21 -18.71 -11.25 -0.45
CA SER A 21 -18.17 -10.09 0.26
C SER A 21 -18.57 -10.10 1.74
N LEU A 22 -19.84 -10.39 2.05
CA LEU A 22 -20.32 -10.48 3.44
C LEU A 22 -19.67 -11.65 4.18
N LEU A 23 -19.52 -12.80 3.54
CA LEU A 23 -18.88 -13.97 4.13
C LEU A 23 -17.41 -13.70 4.45
N ALA A 24 -16.68 -13.07 3.53
CA ALA A 24 -15.30 -12.64 3.75
C ALA A 24 -15.21 -11.64 4.92
N TYR A 25 -16.08 -10.63 4.93
CA TYR A 25 -16.17 -9.66 6.03
C TYR A 25 -16.41 -10.33 7.39
N VAL A 26 -17.38 -11.26 7.48
CA VAL A 26 -17.64 -12.01 8.72
C VAL A 26 -16.42 -12.81 9.16
N GLY A 27 -15.71 -13.44 8.23
CA GLY A 27 -14.46 -14.14 8.51
C GLY A 27 -13.38 -13.22 9.09
N GLU A 28 -13.18 -12.04 8.50
CA GLU A 28 -12.23 -11.04 8.99
C GLU A 28 -12.63 -10.50 10.37
N GLN A 29 -13.92 -10.20 10.59
CA GLN A 29 -14.41 -9.77 11.90
C GLN A 29 -14.22 -10.84 12.97
N TYR A 30 -14.42 -12.11 12.63
CA TYR A 30 -14.13 -13.22 13.53
C TYR A 30 -12.65 -13.26 13.95
N LEU A 31 -11.72 -13.09 13.00
CA LEU A 31 -10.29 -13.03 13.30
C LEU A 31 -9.93 -11.82 14.15
N SER A 32 -10.48 -10.64 13.83
CA SER A 32 -10.30 -9.40 14.60
C SER A 32 -10.79 -9.55 16.04
N LEU A 33 -11.95 -10.19 16.25
CA LEU A 33 -12.49 -10.48 17.59
C LEU A 33 -11.60 -11.43 18.38
N ARG A 34 -11.03 -12.46 17.74
CA ARG A 34 -10.07 -13.36 18.40
C ARG A 34 -8.81 -12.62 18.83
N GLN A 35 -8.27 -11.77 17.96
CA GLN A 35 -7.10 -10.96 18.29
C GLN A 35 -7.39 -9.97 19.42
N TYR A 36 -8.56 -9.32 19.40
CA TYR A 36 -8.97 -8.39 20.44
C TYR A 36 -9.08 -9.08 21.81
N ARG A 37 -9.69 -10.27 21.87
CA ARG A 37 -9.75 -11.08 23.09
C ARG A 37 -8.35 -11.36 23.65
N LYS A 38 -7.38 -11.66 22.77
CA LYS A 38 -6.02 -11.97 23.18
C LYS A 38 -5.26 -10.74 23.70
N LEU A 39 -5.51 -9.57 23.13
CA LEU A 39 -4.97 -8.30 23.63
C LEU A 39 -5.59 -7.88 24.98
N CYS A 40 -6.75 -8.39 25.35
CA CYS A 40 -7.39 -8.09 26.64
C CYS A 40 -6.80 -8.89 27.80
N GLU A 41 -5.94 -9.87 27.55
CA GLU A 41 -5.28 -10.61 28.63
C GLU A 41 -4.32 -9.70 29.41
N PRO A 42 -4.26 -9.78 30.74
CA PRO A 42 -3.53 -8.83 31.56
C PRO A 42 -2.00 -9.00 31.47
N ASP A 43 -1.52 -10.22 31.19
CA ASP A 43 -0.12 -10.58 31.31
C ASP A 43 0.55 -10.84 29.96
N PRO A 44 1.85 -10.50 29.81
CA PRO A 44 2.60 -10.86 28.62
C PRO A 44 2.74 -12.38 28.48
N PRO A 45 2.98 -12.89 27.24
CA PRO A 45 3.25 -14.30 27.01
C PRO A 45 4.40 -14.80 27.88
N LYS A 46 4.30 -16.03 28.38
CA LYS A 46 5.30 -16.63 29.29
C LYS A 46 6.74 -16.52 28.77
N SER A 47 6.96 -16.64 27.47
CA SER A 47 8.28 -16.53 26.84
C SER A 47 8.88 -15.12 26.85
N LEU A 48 8.07 -14.09 27.09
CA LEU A 48 8.48 -12.68 27.08
C LEU A 48 8.39 -12.04 28.48
N GLN A 49 7.94 -12.81 29.48
CA GLN A 49 7.75 -12.33 30.85
C GLN A 49 9.07 -11.95 31.52
N ASP A 50 10.20 -12.48 31.09
CA ASP A 50 11.50 -12.19 31.70
C ASP A 50 12.19 -10.95 31.12
N ILE A 51 11.61 -10.32 30.10
CA ILE A 51 12.18 -9.14 29.44
C ILE A 51 11.64 -7.87 30.11
N ASP A 52 12.51 -7.11 30.78
CA ASP A 52 12.12 -5.91 31.53
C ASP A 52 11.50 -4.81 30.66
N GLU A 53 11.97 -4.64 29.43
CA GLU A 53 11.37 -3.72 28.47
C GLU A 53 9.91 -4.09 28.15
N VAL A 54 9.64 -5.39 28.00
CA VAL A 54 8.29 -5.88 27.73
C VAL A 54 7.39 -5.50 28.90
N LYS A 55 7.78 -5.76 30.15
CA LYS A 55 6.97 -5.36 31.32
C LYS A 55 6.63 -3.87 31.33
N LYS A 56 7.62 -3.01 31.02
CA LYS A 56 7.45 -1.55 31.00
C LYS A 56 6.52 -1.06 29.89
N LYS A 57 6.63 -1.63 28.69
CA LYS A 57 5.90 -1.18 27.49
C LYS A 57 4.65 -2.02 27.18
N PHE A 58 4.40 -3.11 27.89
CA PHE A 58 3.32 -4.05 27.55
C PHE A 58 1.95 -3.40 27.59
N GLN A 59 1.66 -2.63 28.65
CA GLN A 59 0.36 -1.98 28.81
C GLN A 59 0.11 -0.91 27.74
N SER A 60 1.11 -0.12 27.37
CA SER A 60 0.99 0.87 26.30
C SER A 60 0.85 0.21 24.93
N ALA A 61 1.64 -0.85 24.65
CA ALA A 61 1.51 -1.64 23.43
C ALA A 61 0.12 -2.29 23.31
N GLN A 62 -0.43 -2.80 24.41
CA GLN A 62 -1.81 -3.31 24.45
C GLN A 62 -2.84 -2.22 24.21
N ALA A 63 -2.70 -1.05 24.84
CA ALA A 63 -3.62 0.07 24.67
C ALA A 63 -3.64 0.51 23.19
N TYR A 64 -2.47 0.65 22.57
CA TYR A 64 -2.34 0.94 21.14
C TYR A 64 -3.00 -0.13 20.27
N GLY A 65 -2.70 -1.41 20.53
CA GLY A 65 -3.31 -2.52 19.80
C GLY A 65 -4.84 -2.57 19.93
N LYS A 66 -5.38 -2.31 21.12
CA LYS A 66 -6.84 -2.25 21.37
C LYS A 66 -7.50 -1.11 20.63
N ASP A 67 -6.91 0.09 20.68
CA ASP A 67 -7.45 1.26 19.99
C ASP A 67 -7.43 1.06 18.46
N ARG A 68 -6.33 0.53 17.91
CA ARG A 68 -6.25 0.20 16.48
C ARG A 68 -7.26 -0.86 16.06
N LEU A 69 -7.46 -1.93 16.85
CA LEU A 69 -8.45 -2.95 16.51
C LEU A 69 -9.89 -2.44 16.62
N LYS A 70 -10.21 -1.63 17.63
CA LYS A 70 -11.54 -1.01 17.74
C LYS A 70 -11.84 -0.12 16.53
N PHE A 71 -10.87 0.70 16.14
CA PHE A 71 -11.00 1.52 14.95
C PHE A 71 -11.10 0.69 13.67
N ARG A 72 -10.29 -0.36 13.55
CA ARG A 72 -10.35 -1.32 12.43
C ARG A 72 -11.75 -1.94 12.31
N PHE A 73 -12.34 -2.39 13.41
CA PHE A 73 -13.69 -2.96 13.43
C PHE A 73 -14.75 -1.98 12.89
N VAL A 74 -14.70 -0.72 13.35
CA VAL A 74 -15.64 0.32 12.91
C VAL A 74 -15.40 0.73 11.45
N SER A 75 -14.15 0.94 11.06
CA SER A 75 -13.78 1.35 9.70
C SER A 75 -14.09 0.26 8.68
N GLU A 76 -13.75 -1.00 8.94
CA GLU A 76 -14.12 -2.12 8.06
C GLU A 76 -15.64 -2.28 7.94
N GLY A 77 -16.40 -2.10 9.03
CA GLY A 77 -17.86 -2.10 8.98
C GLY A 77 -18.42 -0.99 8.10
N PHE A 78 -17.91 0.23 8.24
CA PHE A 78 -18.29 1.36 7.38
C PHE A 78 -17.97 1.09 5.91
N LEU A 79 -16.76 0.61 5.60
CA LEU A 79 -16.32 0.31 4.23
C LEU A 79 -17.11 -0.85 3.61
N GLN A 80 -17.50 -1.84 4.41
CA GLN A 80 -18.36 -2.93 3.96
C GLN A 80 -19.75 -2.40 3.60
N LEU A 81 -20.35 -1.55 4.44
CA LEU A 81 -21.63 -0.91 4.14
C LEU A 81 -21.57 -0.03 2.90
N GLN A 82 -20.46 0.71 2.72
CA GLN A 82 -20.22 1.50 1.52
C GLN A 82 -20.14 0.62 0.28
N THR A 83 -19.39 -0.49 0.32
CA THR A 83 -19.27 -1.43 -0.80
C THR A 83 -20.62 -2.04 -1.16
N MET A 84 -21.40 -2.44 -0.14
CA MET A 84 -22.77 -2.93 -0.35
C MET A 84 -23.66 -1.85 -0.95
N ALA A 85 -23.58 -0.60 -0.50
CA ALA A 85 -24.36 0.50 -1.05
C ALA A 85 -24.00 0.76 -2.53
N TYR A 86 -22.71 0.74 -2.89
CA TYR A 86 -22.27 0.91 -4.27
C TYR A 86 -22.87 -0.14 -5.21
N LEU A 87 -22.94 -1.39 -4.75
CA LEU A 87 -23.53 -2.47 -5.51
C LEU A 87 -25.06 -2.39 -5.51
N VAL A 88 -25.71 -2.27 -4.35
CA VAL A 88 -27.18 -2.31 -4.22
C VAL A 88 -27.84 -1.16 -4.98
N PHE A 89 -27.30 0.05 -4.86
CA PHE A 89 -27.85 1.25 -5.52
C PHE A 89 -27.28 1.50 -6.93
N ASP A 90 -26.52 0.56 -7.48
CA ASP A 90 -25.95 0.64 -8.83
C ASP A 90 -25.20 1.96 -9.08
N LEU A 91 -24.38 2.35 -8.08
CA LEU A 91 -23.67 3.63 -8.11
C LEU A 91 -22.59 3.66 -9.20
N TYR A 92 -22.05 2.50 -9.59
CA TYR A 92 -21.09 2.40 -10.68
C TYR A 92 -21.69 2.81 -12.03
N PRO A 93 -22.82 2.23 -12.51
CA PRO A 93 -23.55 2.75 -13.67
C PRO A 93 -23.93 4.22 -13.55
N TRP A 94 -24.47 4.64 -12.40
CA TRP A 94 -24.86 6.04 -12.20
C TRP A 94 -23.67 7.00 -12.39
N LEU A 95 -22.51 6.67 -11.81
CA LEU A 95 -21.32 7.49 -11.93
C LEU A 95 -20.72 7.47 -13.34
N TRP A 96 -20.87 6.35 -14.06
CA TRP A 96 -20.52 6.24 -15.47
C TRP A 96 -21.35 7.20 -16.32
N ASP A 97 -22.67 7.25 -16.10
CA ASP A 97 -23.57 8.17 -16.80
C ASP A 97 -23.26 9.63 -16.49
N VAL A 98 -22.96 9.95 -15.23
CA VAL A 98 -22.50 11.30 -14.82
C VAL A 98 -21.23 11.68 -15.58
N SER A 99 -20.28 10.75 -15.72
CA SER A 99 -19.02 10.97 -16.44
C SER A 99 -19.27 11.23 -17.93
N GLY A 100 -20.19 10.49 -18.55
CA GLY A 100 -20.60 10.68 -19.94
C GLY A 100 -21.31 12.02 -20.17
N ASN A 101 -22.23 12.40 -19.28
CA ASN A 101 -22.93 13.68 -19.35
C ASN A 101 -21.96 14.87 -19.27
N TRP A 102 -20.96 14.81 -18.37
CA TRP A 102 -19.93 15.84 -18.27
C TRP A 102 -19.10 15.97 -19.56
N LEU A 103 -18.78 14.85 -20.21
CA LEU A 103 -18.08 14.85 -21.49
C LEU A 103 -18.94 15.39 -22.63
N ALA A 104 -20.23 15.05 -22.66
CA ALA A 104 -21.17 15.57 -23.63
C ALA A 104 -21.29 17.10 -23.55
N TYR A 105 -21.31 17.68 -22.35
CA TYR A 105 -21.25 19.13 -22.15
C TYR A 105 -19.96 19.76 -22.69
N ALA A 106 -18.85 19.03 -22.67
CA ALA A 106 -17.57 19.45 -23.23
C ALA A 106 -17.44 19.16 -24.74
N GLY A 107 -18.48 18.63 -25.39
CA GLY A 107 -18.52 18.36 -26.83
C GLY A 107 -17.91 17.01 -27.25
N TYR A 108 -17.65 16.10 -26.30
CA TYR A 108 -17.18 14.74 -26.59
C TYR A 108 -18.35 13.77 -26.54
N GLY A 109 -18.57 13.02 -27.63
CA GLY A 109 -19.62 12.00 -27.71
C GLY A 109 -19.21 10.64 -27.15
N GLU A 110 -20.10 9.66 -27.31
CA GLU A 110 -19.93 8.27 -26.84
C GLU A 110 -18.74 7.55 -27.51
N GLU A 111 -18.26 8.05 -28.65
CA GLU A 111 -17.07 7.53 -29.33
C GLU A 111 -15.78 7.65 -28.50
N TYR A 112 -15.77 8.52 -27.48
CA TYR A 112 -14.63 8.75 -26.58
C TYR A 112 -14.70 7.92 -25.28
N GLU A 113 -15.05 6.65 -25.37
CA GLU A 113 -15.19 5.72 -24.23
C GLU A 113 -13.95 5.68 -23.30
N ILE A 114 -12.72 5.76 -23.86
CA ILE A 114 -11.50 5.80 -23.03
C ILE A 114 -11.48 7.08 -22.20
N THR A 115 -11.79 8.23 -22.80
CA THR A 115 -11.87 9.51 -22.09
C THR A 115 -12.94 9.45 -21.00
N GLN A 116 -14.11 8.85 -21.27
CA GLN A 116 -15.15 8.63 -20.25
C GLN A 116 -14.65 7.76 -19.10
N SER A 117 -13.91 6.70 -19.41
CA SER A 117 -13.28 5.82 -18.40
C SER A 117 -12.28 6.57 -17.53
N LEU A 118 -11.50 7.50 -18.11
CA LEU A 118 -10.58 8.34 -17.35
C LEU A 118 -11.31 9.33 -16.43
N VAL A 119 -12.36 10.00 -16.93
CA VAL A 119 -13.19 10.90 -16.13
C VAL A 119 -13.85 10.14 -14.99
N PHE A 120 -14.45 8.97 -15.29
CA PHE A 120 -15.02 8.07 -14.30
C PHE A 120 -14.00 7.69 -13.23
N THR A 121 -12.78 7.32 -13.63
CA THR A 121 -11.70 6.95 -12.71
C THR A 121 -11.36 8.11 -11.77
N VAL A 122 -11.27 9.33 -12.28
CA VAL A 122 -11.00 10.53 -11.46
C VAL A 122 -12.15 10.81 -10.49
N LEU A 123 -13.39 10.83 -10.97
CA LEU A 123 -14.56 11.10 -10.14
C LEU A 123 -14.74 10.04 -9.05
N PHE A 124 -14.57 8.76 -9.42
CA PHE A 124 -14.65 7.65 -8.46
C PHE A 124 -13.52 7.70 -7.43
N SER A 125 -12.30 8.05 -7.84
CA SER A 125 -11.17 8.21 -6.93
C SER A 125 -11.39 9.37 -5.94
N LEU A 126 -11.95 10.49 -6.40
CA LEU A 126 -12.31 11.63 -5.55
C LEU A 126 -13.43 11.29 -4.57
N LEU A 127 -14.49 10.62 -5.05
CA LEU A 127 -15.58 10.15 -4.20
C LEU A 127 -15.05 9.22 -3.10
N THR A 128 -14.24 8.24 -3.49
CA THR A 128 -13.61 7.30 -2.57
C THR A 128 -12.76 8.06 -1.56
N TRP A 129 -11.90 8.97 -2.00
CA TRP A 129 -11.08 9.76 -1.09
C TRP A 129 -11.88 10.52 -0.03
N ILE A 130 -12.94 11.22 -0.44
CA ILE A 130 -13.80 11.98 0.47
C ILE A 130 -14.43 11.06 1.53
N MET A 131 -14.85 9.86 1.13
CA MET A 131 -15.44 8.88 2.05
C MET A 131 -14.43 8.32 3.05
N TYR A 132 -13.16 8.15 2.65
CA TYR A 132 -12.10 7.66 3.53
C TYR A 132 -11.48 8.76 4.39
N LEU A 133 -11.60 10.03 3.99
CA LEU A 133 -10.98 11.17 4.66
C LEU A 133 -11.24 11.20 6.18
N PRO A 134 -12.49 11.06 6.68
CA PRO A 134 -12.76 11.04 8.12
C PRO A 134 -12.03 9.92 8.85
N LEU A 135 -11.94 8.74 8.23
CA LEU A 135 -11.26 7.57 8.80
C LEU A 135 -9.76 7.82 8.90
N THR A 136 -9.14 8.31 7.82
CA THR A 136 -7.69 8.64 7.82
C THR A 136 -7.34 9.76 8.78
N LEU A 137 -8.19 10.79 8.91
CA LEU A 137 -7.99 11.88 9.87
C LEU A 137 -8.09 11.36 11.31
N TYR A 138 -9.09 10.51 11.61
CA TYR A 138 -9.25 9.92 12.93
C TYR A 138 -8.06 9.02 13.28
N ASN A 139 -7.62 8.16 12.35
CA ASN A 139 -6.46 7.31 12.60
C ASN A 139 -5.21 8.16 12.89
N THR A 140 -4.92 9.16 12.07
CA THR A 140 -3.68 9.96 12.18
C THR A 140 -3.70 10.91 13.36
N PHE A 141 -4.74 11.74 13.49
CA PHE A 141 -4.79 12.84 14.46
C PHE A 141 -5.47 12.49 15.78
N VAL A 142 -6.06 11.29 15.92
CA VAL A 142 -6.64 10.82 17.18
C VAL A 142 -5.93 9.59 17.71
N ILE A 143 -5.80 8.53 16.90
CA ILE A 143 -5.18 7.28 17.36
C ILE A 143 -3.66 7.41 17.43
N GLU A 144 -3.01 7.71 16.31
CA GLU A 144 -1.54 7.84 16.29
C GLU A 144 -1.06 9.00 17.16
N GLU A 145 -1.81 10.11 17.23
CA GLU A 145 -1.52 11.23 18.15
C GLU A 145 -1.62 10.80 19.62
N ARG A 146 -2.68 10.09 20.03
CA ARG A 146 -2.86 9.60 21.41
C ARG A 146 -1.69 8.74 21.87
N HIS A 147 -1.12 7.96 20.96
CA HIS A 147 -0.01 7.05 21.24
C HIS A 147 1.36 7.67 20.93
N GLY A 148 1.41 8.97 20.58
CA GLY A 148 2.65 9.73 20.39
C GLY A 148 3.40 9.44 19.07
N PHE A 149 2.79 8.67 18.17
CA PHE A 149 3.39 8.28 16.89
C PHE A 149 3.18 9.32 15.80
N ASN A 150 2.11 10.11 15.84
CA ASN A 150 1.88 11.15 14.84
C ASN A 150 2.89 12.30 14.99
N LYS A 151 3.47 12.71 13.86
CA LYS A 151 4.30 13.92 13.74
C LYS A 151 3.80 14.85 12.62
N MET A 152 2.75 14.43 11.90
CA MET A 152 2.18 15.22 10.82
C MET A 152 1.39 16.41 11.36
N THR A 153 1.51 17.55 10.67
CA THR A 153 0.57 18.66 10.82
C THR A 153 -0.59 18.50 9.82
N LEU A 154 -1.75 19.11 10.09
CA LEU A 154 -2.87 19.11 9.14
C LEU A 154 -2.46 19.67 7.77
N ARG A 155 -1.63 20.72 7.74
CA ARG A 155 -1.11 21.28 6.50
C ARG A 155 -0.28 20.24 5.72
N LEU A 156 0.65 19.56 6.39
CA LEU A 156 1.46 18.53 5.75
C LEU A 156 0.59 17.37 5.23
N PHE A 157 -0.38 16.92 6.02
CA PHE A 157 -1.32 15.86 5.64
C PHE A 157 -2.06 16.18 4.34
N PHE A 158 -2.69 17.36 4.23
CA PHE A 158 -3.42 17.73 3.01
C PHE A 158 -2.48 18.00 1.82
N MET A 159 -1.28 18.55 2.05
CA MET A 159 -0.29 18.74 0.99
C MET A 159 0.23 17.42 0.44
N ASP A 160 0.55 16.45 1.30
CA ASP A 160 0.97 15.12 0.89
C ASP A 160 -0.15 14.39 0.17
N THR A 161 -1.38 14.50 0.67
CA THR A 161 -2.56 13.93 0.01
C THR A 161 -2.74 14.50 -1.39
N LEU A 162 -2.70 15.83 -1.54
CA LEU A 162 -2.83 16.48 -2.84
C LEU A 162 -1.71 16.08 -3.81
N LYS A 163 -0.45 16.08 -3.35
CA LYS A 163 0.70 15.61 -4.14
C LYS A 163 0.51 14.16 -4.58
N GLY A 164 0.05 13.30 -3.67
CA GLY A 164 -0.26 11.90 -3.94
C GLY A 164 -1.34 11.74 -5.01
N PHE A 165 -2.43 12.50 -4.92
CA PHE A 165 -3.50 12.50 -5.94
C PHE A 165 -2.99 12.93 -7.30
N LEU A 166 -2.22 14.02 -7.37
CA LEU A 166 -1.67 14.52 -8.63
C LEU A 166 -0.72 13.49 -9.25
N LEU A 167 0.17 12.90 -8.45
CA LEU A 167 1.10 11.89 -8.93
C LEU A 167 0.36 10.61 -9.40
N ALA A 168 -0.63 10.16 -8.64
CA ALA A 168 -1.47 9.03 -9.00
C ALA A 168 -2.24 9.30 -10.30
N GLY A 169 -2.72 10.53 -10.52
CA GLY A 169 -3.35 10.94 -11.78
C GLY A 169 -2.36 10.94 -12.95
N VAL A 170 -1.20 11.58 -12.78
CA VAL A 170 -0.17 11.71 -13.82
C VAL A 170 0.38 10.36 -14.27
N ILE A 171 0.52 9.40 -13.36
CA ILE A 171 1.04 8.07 -13.68
C ILE A 171 -0.09 7.10 -14.02
N GLY A 172 -1.16 7.09 -13.23
CA GLY A 172 -2.24 6.10 -13.30
C GLY A 172 -3.17 6.30 -14.49
N LEU A 173 -3.54 7.54 -14.83
CA LEU A 173 -4.47 7.78 -15.96
C LEU A 173 -3.86 7.34 -17.31
N PRO A 174 -2.58 7.63 -17.63
CA PRO A 174 -1.96 7.08 -18.83
C PRO A 174 -1.88 5.55 -18.85
N VAL A 175 -1.66 4.92 -17.68
CA VAL A 175 -1.64 3.45 -17.55
C VAL A 175 -3.03 2.88 -17.85
N VAL A 176 -4.08 3.42 -17.24
CA VAL A 176 -5.47 3.01 -17.50
C VAL A 176 -5.81 3.18 -18.99
N ALA A 177 -5.50 4.34 -19.57
CA ALA A 177 -5.73 4.60 -20.99
C ALA A 177 -5.00 3.58 -21.88
N THR A 178 -3.73 3.27 -21.57
CA THR A 178 -2.92 2.32 -22.33
C THR A 178 -3.47 0.91 -22.22
N VAL A 179 -3.88 0.46 -21.03
CA VAL A 179 -4.50 -0.86 -20.83
C VAL A 179 -5.79 -0.99 -21.63
N LEU A 180 -6.69 0.00 -21.53
CA LEU A 180 -7.94 0.02 -22.31
C LEU A 180 -7.66 0.01 -23.81
N GLN A 181 -6.65 0.76 -24.26
CA GLN A 181 -6.26 0.80 -25.67
C GLN A 181 -5.71 -0.56 -26.16
N ILE A 182 -4.87 -1.23 -25.36
CA ILE A 182 -4.38 -2.57 -25.66
C ILE A 182 -5.54 -3.55 -25.81
N ILE A 183 -6.51 -3.51 -24.89
CA ILE A 183 -7.71 -4.36 -24.94
C ILE A 183 -8.47 -4.13 -26.27
N LYS A 184 -8.70 -2.87 -26.65
CA LYS A 184 -9.36 -2.54 -27.92
C LYS A 184 -8.61 -3.04 -29.15
N TRP A 185 -7.28 -3.01 -29.14
CA TRP A 185 -6.46 -3.44 -30.28
C TRP A 185 -6.34 -4.95 -30.44
N THR A 186 -6.30 -5.69 -29.34
CA THR A 186 -5.87 -7.09 -29.33
C THR A 186 -7.01 -8.09 -29.14
N GLY A 187 -8.22 -7.59 -28.81
CA GLY A 187 -9.42 -8.41 -28.69
C GLY A 187 -9.19 -9.56 -27.70
N TYR A 188 -9.55 -10.78 -28.08
CA TYR A 188 -9.44 -11.97 -27.21
C TYR A 188 -8.03 -12.27 -26.67
N ASN A 189 -6.97 -11.78 -27.32
CA ASN A 189 -5.59 -12.01 -26.87
C ASN A 189 -5.07 -10.91 -25.92
N PHE A 190 -5.92 -10.00 -25.44
CA PHE A 190 -5.48 -8.84 -24.65
C PHE A 190 -4.65 -9.20 -23.42
N TYR A 191 -4.96 -10.33 -22.78
CA TYR A 191 -4.38 -10.72 -21.50
C TYR A 191 -2.84 -10.78 -21.54
N ILE A 192 -2.25 -11.30 -22.61
CA ILE A 192 -0.79 -11.43 -22.71
C ILE A 192 -0.10 -10.09 -22.96
N TYR A 193 -0.74 -9.19 -23.72
CA TYR A 193 -0.21 -7.86 -24.01
C TYR A 193 -0.36 -6.93 -22.81
N VAL A 194 -1.49 -6.98 -22.11
CA VAL A 194 -1.69 -6.24 -20.85
C VAL A 194 -0.71 -6.76 -19.79
N TRP A 195 -0.55 -8.07 -19.65
CA TRP A 195 0.43 -8.63 -18.72
C TRP A 195 1.86 -8.17 -19.05
N ALA A 196 2.28 -8.25 -20.30
CA ALA A 196 3.62 -7.80 -20.72
C ALA A 196 3.82 -6.30 -20.48
N PHE A 197 2.81 -5.47 -20.75
CA PHE A 197 2.83 -4.05 -20.44
C PHE A 197 2.95 -3.80 -18.93
N MET A 198 2.15 -4.46 -18.12
CA MET A 198 2.18 -4.33 -16.66
C MET A 198 3.51 -4.81 -16.07
N LEU A 199 4.12 -5.86 -16.62
CA LEU A 199 5.45 -6.32 -16.24
C LEU A 199 6.50 -5.21 -16.44
N VAL A 200 6.57 -4.66 -17.66
CA VAL A 200 7.50 -3.58 -18.00
C VAL A 200 7.25 -2.35 -17.14
N PHE A 201 5.99 -1.95 -16.99
CA PHE A 201 5.59 -0.81 -16.17
C PHE A 201 5.98 -0.98 -14.70
N ASN A 202 5.78 -2.17 -14.12
CA ASN A 202 6.22 -2.46 -12.75
C ASN A 202 7.73 -2.33 -12.58
N PHE A 203 8.54 -2.82 -13.53
CA PHE A 203 9.99 -2.64 -13.49
C PHE A 203 10.39 -1.16 -13.54
N ILE A 204 9.72 -0.38 -14.38
CA ILE A 204 9.92 1.06 -14.47
C ILE A 204 9.60 1.72 -13.12
N LEU A 205 8.44 1.43 -12.53
CA LEU A 205 8.05 2.02 -11.24
C LEU A 205 8.97 1.62 -10.09
N ILE A 206 9.37 0.35 -9.98
CA ILE A 206 10.31 -0.09 -8.93
C ILE A 206 11.66 0.65 -9.04
N THR A 207 12.06 1.04 -10.25
CA THR A 207 13.30 1.80 -10.49
C THR A 207 13.13 3.29 -10.20
N ILE A 208 12.02 3.88 -10.69
CA ILE A 208 11.77 5.32 -10.61
C ILE A 208 11.33 5.73 -9.20
N TYR A 209 10.57 4.89 -8.50
CA TYR A 209 9.90 5.27 -7.25
C TYR A 209 10.88 5.80 -6.18
N PRO A 210 11.95 5.07 -5.80
CA PRO A 210 12.84 5.55 -4.75
C PRO A 210 13.70 6.74 -5.18
N THR A 211 13.91 6.93 -6.49
CA THR A 211 14.83 7.95 -7.03
C THR A 211 14.12 9.27 -7.34
N PHE A 212 12.87 9.23 -7.80
CA PHE A 212 12.15 10.41 -8.28
C PHE A 212 10.85 10.67 -7.52
N ILE A 213 10.14 9.63 -7.09
CA ILE A 213 8.83 9.80 -6.43
C ILE A 213 9.02 10.06 -4.95
N GLN A 214 9.77 9.21 -4.26
CA GLN A 214 9.97 9.31 -2.82
C GLN A 214 10.60 10.64 -2.39
N PRO A 215 11.60 11.23 -3.10
CA PRO A 215 12.13 12.55 -2.75
C PRO A 215 11.14 13.71 -2.84
N LEU A 216 9.96 13.54 -3.48
CA LEU A 216 8.90 14.56 -3.50
C LEU A 216 8.14 14.68 -2.16
N PHE A 217 8.21 13.61 -1.38
CA PHE A 217 7.57 13.48 -0.07
C PHE A 217 8.60 13.58 1.05
N ASN A 218 9.74 12.94 0.90
CA ASN A 218 10.74 12.84 1.94
C ASN A 218 12.06 13.48 1.55
N LYS A 219 12.75 14.05 2.53
CA LYS A 219 14.15 14.39 2.39
C LYS A 219 14.98 13.11 2.48
N VAL A 220 15.82 12.90 1.48
CA VAL A 220 16.71 11.74 1.39
C VAL A 220 18.14 12.27 1.30
N ASP A 221 18.90 12.14 2.38
CA ASP A 221 20.28 12.60 2.47
C ASP A 221 21.23 11.40 2.52
N PRO A 222 22.47 11.50 2.00
CA PRO A 222 23.48 10.47 2.20
C PRO A 222 23.76 10.24 3.70
N LEU A 223 23.96 8.99 4.10
CA LEU A 223 24.39 8.66 5.46
C LEU A 223 25.76 9.31 5.73
N PRO A 224 25.90 10.14 6.79
CA PRO A 224 27.16 10.78 7.13
C PRO A 224 28.31 9.77 7.31
N ASP A 225 29.53 10.22 7.04
CA ASP A 225 30.70 9.40 7.33
C ASP A 225 30.84 9.18 8.84
N GLY A 226 31.08 7.93 9.24
CA GLY A 226 31.17 7.56 10.64
C GLY A 226 31.30 6.05 10.89
N PRO A 227 31.33 5.63 12.17
CA PRO A 227 31.48 4.22 12.54
C PRO A 227 30.36 3.34 11.98
N LEU A 228 29.10 3.78 12.08
CA LEU A 228 27.94 3.04 11.58
C LEU A 228 28.04 2.76 10.08
N ARG A 229 28.36 3.80 9.29
CA ARG A 229 28.53 3.66 7.83
C ARG A 229 29.62 2.65 7.49
N THR A 230 30.76 2.73 8.18
CA THR A 230 31.91 1.85 7.95
C THR A 230 31.56 0.39 8.25
N GLU A 231 30.86 0.13 9.36
CA GLU A 231 30.44 -1.23 9.70
C GLU A 231 29.35 -1.78 8.75
N ILE A 232 28.44 -0.94 8.25
CA ILE A 232 27.47 -1.37 7.23
C ILE A 232 28.19 -1.71 5.91
N GLU A 233 29.14 -0.88 5.47
CA GLU A 233 29.92 -1.14 4.26
C GLU A 233 30.74 -2.43 4.37
N LYS A 234 31.32 -2.69 5.55
CA LYS A 234 32.02 -3.93 5.87
C LYS A 234 31.09 -5.15 5.86
N LEU A 235 29.92 -5.05 6.48
CA LEU A 235 28.91 -6.11 6.48
C LEU A 235 28.45 -6.43 5.05
N ALA A 236 28.10 -5.40 4.27
CA ALA A 236 27.73 -5.56 2.86
C ALA A 236 28.85 -6.23 2.05
N SER A 237 30.09 -5.79 2.24
CA SER A 237 31.26 -6.36 1.55
C SER A 237 31.49 -7.82 1.90
N SER A 238 31.28 -8.22 3.17
CA SER A 238 31.48 -9.60 3.63
C SER A 238 30.60 -10.63 2.91
N ILE A 239 29.44 -10.20 2.41
CA ILE A 239 28.51 -11.04 1.64
C ILE A 239 28.51 -10.71 0.14
N ASN A 240 29.47 -9.92 -0.33
CA ASN A 240 29.54 -9.41 -1.70
C ASN A 240 28.27 -8.68 -2.16
N PHE A 241 27.57 -8.01 -1.24
CA PHE A 241 26.44 -7.16 -1.59
C PHE A 241 26.95 -5.93 -2.34
N PRO A 242 26.46 -5.65 -3.56
CA PRO A 242 26.96 -4.55 -4.39
C PRO A 242 26.37 -3.20 -3.92
N LEU A 243 26.70 -2.81 -2.69
CA LEU A 243 26.31 -1.54 -2.09
C LEU A 243 26.97 -0.39 -2.85
N LYS A 244 26.15 0.53 -3.35
CA LYS A 244 26.63 1.74 -4.03
C LYS A 244 26.47 2.98 -3.18
N GLN A 245 25.34 3.13 -2.50
CA GLN A 245 25.01 4.32 -1.72
C GLN A 245 24.17 3.95 -0.49
N LEU A 246 24.43 4.67 0.61
CA LEU A 246 23.70 4.61 1.87
C LEU A 246 22.99 5.94 2.11
N TYR A 247 21.71 5.89 2.42
CA TYR A 247 20.87 7.06 2.63
C TYR A 247 20.16 7.02 3.98
N ILE A 248 19.89 8.21 4.52
CA ILE A 248 18.93 8.44 5.59
C ILE A 248 17.70 9.13 5.01
N ILE A 249 16.52 8.68 5.40
CA ILE A 249 15.23 9.32 5.08
C ILE A 249 14.59 9.91 6.32
N ASP A 250 13.97 11.09 6.17
CA ASP A 250 13.29 11.83 7.23
C ASP A 250 11.90 11.22 7.58
N GLY A 251 11.90 10.01 8.14
CA GLY A 251 10.68 9.35 8.62
C GLY A 251 9.99 10.16 9.73
N SER A 252 10.80 10.79 10.58
CA SER A 252 10.37 11.59 11.74
C SER A 252 9.42 12.74 11.38
N THR A 253 9.48 13.27 10.15
CA THR A 253 8.57 14.31 9.65
C THR A 253 7.11 13.86 9.65
N ARG A 254 6.85 12.54 9.56
CA ARG A 254 5.49 11.99 9.48
C ARG A 254 5.13 11.13 10.67
N SER A 255 6.06 10.31 11.14
CA SER A 255 5.77 9.37 12.21
C SER A 255 7.02 9.03 13.02
N ALA A 256 6.83 8.64 14.28
CA ALA A 256 7.89 8.07 15.10
C ALA A 256 8.19 6.58 14.78
N HIS A 257 7.54 5.99 13.77
CA HIS A 257 7.84 4.63 13.34
C HIS A 257 9.19 4.54 12.62
N SER A 258 9.88 3.42 12.85
CA SER A 258 11.21 3.13 12.34
C SER A 258 11.15 2.05 11.28
N ASN A 259 11.98 2.17 10.25
CA ASN A 259 12.09 1.19 9.19
C ASN A 259 13.47 1.26 8.51
N ALA A 260 13.83 0.19 7.80
CA ALA A 260 14.98 0.13 6.93
C ALA A 260 14.61 -0.72 5.71
N TYR A 261 15.14 -0.37 4.55
CA TYR A 261 14.94 -1.16 3.35
C TYR A 261 16.07 -0.94 2.35
N PHE A 262 16.19 -1.84 1.38
CA PHE A 262 17.09 -1.68 0.25
C PHE A 262 16.33 -1.70 -1.06
N TYR A 263 16.90 -1.08 -2.08
CA TYR A 263 16.36 -1.09 -3.43
C TYR A 263 17.46 -1.07 -4.49
N GLY A 264 17.04 -1.21 -5.75
CA GLY A 264 17.92 -1.14 -6.91
C GLY A 264 18.14 -2.50 -7.59
N PHE A 265 18.73 -2.47 -8.78
CA PHE A 265 18.90 -3.65 -9.63
C PHE A 265 20.37 -4.01 -9.82
N PHE A 266 20.62 -5.32 -9.96
CA PHE A 266 21.94 -5.88 -10.23
C PHE A 266 23.02 -5.32 -9.30
N LYS A 267 24.02 -4.64 -9.87
CA LYS A 267 25.20 -4.08 -9.19
C LYS A 267 24.97 -2.68 -8.61
N ASN A 268 23.75 -2.15 -8.67
CA ASN A 268 23.42 -0.82 -8.20
C ASN A 268 22.40 -0.93 -7.06
N LYS A 269 22.84 -1.40 -5.90
CA LYS A 269 22.00 -1.51 -4.71
C LYS A 269 22.22 -0.34 -3.77
N ARG A 270 21.13 0.12 -3.16
CA ARG A 270 21.12 1.23 -2.21
C ARG A 270 20.38 0.79 -0.95
N ILE A 271 20.86 1.24 0.20
CA ILE A 271 20.22 1.02 1.50
C ILE A 271 19.68 2.37 1.99
N VAL A 272 18.47 2.36 2.54
CA VAL A 272 17.83 3.53 3.14
C VAL A 272 17.44 3.19 4.58
N LEU A 273 17.90 4.03 5.51
CA LEU A 273 17.59 3.94 6.93
C LEU A 273 16.68 5.11 7.31
N PHE A 274 15.68 4.87 8.15
CA PHE A 274 14.89 5.97 8.72
C PHE A 274 15.70 6.66 9.81
N ASP A 275 15.62 7.98 9.89
CA ASP A 275 16.18 8.76 10.99
C ASP A 275 15.68 8.30 12.37
N THR A 276 14.38 8.00 12.48
CA THR A 276 13.76 7.42 13.68
C THR A 276 14.39 6.10 14.12
N LEU A 277 14.92 5.31 13.18
CA LEU A 277 15.65 4.09 13.53
C LEU A 277 16.98 4.43 14.19
N LEU A 278 17.70 5.41 13.65
CA LEU A 278 19.00 5.84 14.20
C LEU A 278 18.87 6.45 15.60
N ASP A 279 17.73 7.07 15.91
CA ASP A 279 17.47 7.70 17.20
C ASP A 279 17.02 6.70 18.28
N GLN A 280 16.54 5.51 17.90
CA GLN A 280 15.87 4.57 18.81
C GLN A 280 16.71 3.37 19.23
N VAL A 281 17.68 2.97 18.41
CA VAL A 281 18.44 1.73 18.61
C VAL A 281 19.94 1.97 18.48
N GLU A 282 20.71 1.13 19.16
CA GLU A 282 22.17 1.22 19.13
C GLU A 282 22.75 0.73 17.79
N GLN A 283 24.00 1.11 17.52
CA GLN A 283 24.68 0.78 16.26
C GLN A 283 24.69 -0.73 15.97
N GLU A 284 24.90 -1.57 16.99
CA GLU A 284 24.91 -3.03 16.83
C GLU A 284 23.53 -3.58 16.42
N GLU A 285 22.46 -2.99 16.96
CA GLU A 285 21.08 -3.37 16.64
C GLU A 285 20.71 -2.93 15.20
N ILE A 286 21.17 -1.75 14.76
CA ILE A 286 21.02 -1.31 13.37
C ILE A 286 21.72 -2.29 12.42
N LEU A 287 22.93 -2.74 12.75
CA LEU A 287 23.66 -3.73 11.96
C LEU A 287 22.92 -5.06 11.88
N ALA A 288 22.27 -5.50 12.96
CA ALA A 288 21.44 -6.70 12.96
C ALA A 288 20.22 -6.55 12.02
N ILE A 289 19.56 -5.38 12.04
CA ILE A 289 18.43 -5.06 11.15
C ILE A 289 18.90 -5.02 9.69
N VAL A 290 20.02 -4.35 9.40
CA VAL A 290 20.61 -4.35 8.06
C VAL A 290 21.00 -5.76 7.64
N GLY A 291 21.53 -6.59 8.55
CA GLY A 291 21.81 -8.00 8.30
C GLY A 291 20.56 -8.79 7.91
N HIS A 292 19.42 -8.56 8.58
CA HIS A 292 18.13 -9.14 8.21
C HIS A 292 17.69 -8.73 6.80
N GLU A 293 17.75 -7.43 6.48
CA GLU A 293 17.44 -6.90 5.16
C GLU A 293 18.34 -7.50 4.06
N LEU A 294 19.64 -7.59 4.31
CA LEU A 294 20.59 -8.23 3.41
C LEU A 294 20.33 -9.75 3.26
N GLY A 295 19.76 -10.39 4.28
CA GLY A 295 19.27 -11.77 4.20
C GLY A 295 18.16 -11.93 3.16
N HIS A 296 17.23 -10.98 3.06
CA HIS A 296 16.20 -10.99 2.00
C HIS A 296 16.80 -10.92 0.60
N TRP A 297 17.89 -10.15 0.44
CA TRP A 297 18.62 -10.11 -0.82
C TRP A 297 19.33 -11.44 -1.09
N ALA A 298 20.09 -11.97 -0.12
CA ALA A 298 20.88 -13.19 -0.28
C ALA A 298 20.01 -14.41 -0.64
N LEU A 299 18.80 -14.48 -0.09
CA LEU A 299 17.83 -15.56 -0.33
C LEU A 299 16.88 -15.29 -1.51
N ASN A 300 17.12 -14.22 -2.28
CA ASN A 300 16.33 -13.80 -3.43
C ASN A 300 14.84 -13.63 -3.14
N HIS A 301 14.48 -13.17 -1.93
CA HIS A 301 13.07 -13.00 -1.54
C HIS A 301 12.34 -12.01 -2.43
N THR A 302 12.98 -10.90 -2.81
CA THR A 302 12.41 -9.91 -3.74
C THR A 302 12.07 -10.52 -5.10
N VAL A 303 12.93 -11.40 -5.64
CA VAL A 303 12.69 -12.07 -6.93
C VAL A 303 11.54 -13.07 -6.81
N LYS A 304 11.47 -13.84 -5.72
CA LYS A 304 10.37 -14.78 -5.46
C LYS A 304 9.02 -14.05 -5.41
N VAL A 305 8.95 -12.95 -4.65
CA VAL A 305 7.73 -12.12 -4.55
C VAL A 305 7.35 -11.53 -5.91
N LEU A 306 8.32 -11.07 -6.70
CA LEU A 306 8.07 -10.58 -8.05
C LEU A 306 7.51 -11.69 -8.96
N VAL A 307 8.08 -12.89 -8.96
CA VAL A 307 7.57 -14.00 -9.79
C VAL A 307 6.15 -14.39 -9.38
N ILE A 308 5.87 -14.47 -8.07
CA ILE A 308 4.53 -14.77 -7.55
C ILE A 308 3.54 -13.68 -7.98
N SER A 309 3.90 -12.39 -7.87
CA SER A 309 3.01 -11.31 -8.27
C SER A 309 2.75 -11.28 -9.77
N GLN A 310 3.75 -11.57 -10.61
CA GLN A 310 3.56 -11.65 -12.06
C GLN A 310 2.73 -12.87 -12.47
N ALA A 311 2.88 -14.00 -11.78
CA ALA A 311 2.03 -15.17 -11.99
C ALA A 311 0.58 -14.88 -11.60
N GLN A 312 0.37 -14.18 -10.48
CA GLN A 312 -0.97 -13.75 -10.06
C GLN A 312 -1.60 -12.79 -11.08
N ILE A 313 -0.87 -11.78 -11.56
CA ILE A 313 -1.37 -10.84 -12.58
C ILE A 313 -1.70 -11.59 -13.87
N PHE A 314 -0.86 -12.54 -14.28
CA PHE A 314 -1.13 -13.37 -15.46
C PHE A 314 -2.43 -14.17 -15.32
N MET A 315 -2.61 -14.85 -14.17
CA MET A 315 -3.82 -15.64 -13.88
C MET A 315 -5.09 -14.76 -13.74
N LEU A 316 -4.96 -13.49 -13.37
CA LEU A 316 -6.11 -12.57 -13.29
C LEU A 316 -6.60 -12.15 -14.67
N PHE A 317 -5.71 -12.06 -15.67
CA PHE A 317 -6.09 -11.68 -17.02
C PHE A 317 -6.40 -12.87 -17.93
N TYR A 318 -5.82 -14.04 -17.68
CA TYR A 318 -6.01 -15.27 -18.45
C TYR A 318 -7.38 -15.91 -18.21
#